data_AF-A0A355GA08-F1
#
_entry.id   AF-A0A355GA08-F1
#
_cell.length_a   1.000
_cell.length_b   1.000
_cell.length_c   1.000
_cell.angle_alpha   90.00
_cell.angle_beta   90.00
_cell.angle_gamma   90.00
#
_symmetry.space_group_name_H-M   'P 1'
#
loop_
_entity.id
_entity.type
_entity.pdbx_description
1 polymer ?
#
loop_
_entity_poly.entity_id
_entity_poly.type
_entity_poly.pdbx_seq_one_letter_code
_entity_poly.pdbx_strand_id
1 'polypeptide(L)'
;MFQPTIYPIQTIGGGSLSVMARPVAGEWIDDEFAGIARLGISHIVSLLEAQESIEIGLEDEPRLAEQHGMLFTSFPVADRCLPASVEA
;
A
#
# COMPACT_ATOMS: atom_id res chain seq x y z
N MET A 1 6.52 6.64 16.96
CA MET A 1 7.04 5.83 15.85
C MET A 1 5.96 4.84 15.49
N PHE A 2 5.26 5.09 14.39
CA PHE A 2 4.34 4.11 13.83
C PHE A 2 5.16 2.94 13.27
N GLN A 3 4.72 1.73 13.59
CA GLN A 3 5.29 0.49 13.07
C GLN A 3 4.16 -0.29 12.42
N PRO A 4 3.96 -0.11 11.11
CA PRO A 4 2.93 -0.86 10.40
C PRO A 4 3.24 -2.34 10.51
N THR A 5 2.20 -3.14 10.75
CA THR A 5 2.37 -4.59 10.81
C THR A 5 2.31 -5.15 9.40
N ILE A 6 3.43 -5.69 8.94
CA ILE A 6 3.59 -6.27 7.60
C ILE A 6 3.76 -7.78 7.76
N TYR A 7 2.93 -8.54 7.04
CA TYR A 7 2.93 -9.99 7.05
C TYR A 7 3.61 -10.51 5.77
N PRO A 8 4.78 -11.15 5.87
CA PRO A 8 5.43 -11.74 4.71
C PRO A 8 4.61 -12.91 4.16
N ILE A 9 4.46 -12.98 2.84
CA ILE A 9 3.77 -14.06 2.14
C ILE A 9 4.78 -15.01 1.51
N GLN A 10 5.63 -14.50 0.62
CA GLN A 10 6.60 -15.32 -0.11
C GLN A 10 7.75 -14.48 -0.67
N THR A 11 8.89 -15.13 -0.93
CA THR A 11 9.99 -14.56 -1.71
C THR A 11 9.67 -14.69 -3.20
N ILE A 12 9.85 -13.62 -3.98
CA ILE A 12 9.63 -13.60 -5.43
C ILE A 12 10.91 -13.14 -6.11
N GLY A 13 11.60 -14.06 -6.78
CA GLY A 13 12.89 -13.77 -7.40
C GLY A 13 13.90 -13.22 -6.39
N GLY A 14 14.40 -12.01 -6.64
CA GLY A 14 15.31 -11.30 -5.73
C GLY A 14 14.63 -10.45 -4.65
N GLY A 15 13.30 -10.42 -4.59
CA GLY A 15 12.52 -9.62 -3.63
C GLY A 15 11.57 -10.45 -2.79
N SER A 16 10.71 -9.79 -2.03
CA SER A 16 9.66 -10.42 -1.21
C SER A 16 8.31 -9.76 -1.42
N LEU A 17 7.26 -10.56 -1.29
CA LEU A 17 5.87 -10.13 -1.25
C LEU A 17 5.37 -10.22 0.18
N SER A 18 4.74 -9.15 0.63
CA SER A 18 4.10 -9.03 1.94
C SER A 18 2.75 -8.36 1.79
N VAL A 19 1.89 -8.54 2.80
CA VAL A 19 0.58 -7.88 2.89
C VAL A 19 0.47 -7.12 4.19
N MET A 20 -0.33 -6.06 4.20
CA MET A 20 -0.67 -5.29 5.39
C MET A 20 -2.12 -4.82 5.30
N ALA A 21 -2.69 -4.41 6.43
CA ALA A 21 -3.91 -3.61 6.42
C ALA A 21 -3.65 -2.25 5.74
N ARG A 22 -4.72 -1.54 5.35
CA ARG A 22 -4.58 -0.17 4.83
C ARG A 22 -3.77 0.72 5.80
N PRO A 23 -2.97 1.67 5.30
CA PRO A 23 -2.29 2.65 6.14
C PRO A 23 -3.27 3.41 7.05
N VAL A 24 -2.80 3.80 8.24
CA VAL A 24 -3.56 4.67 9.14
C VAL A 24 -3.58 6.09 8.58
N ALA A 25 -4.73 6.49 8.02
CA ALA A 25 -4.98 7.83 7.55
C ALA A 25 -5.09 8.86 8.70
N GLY A 26 -5.03 10.15 8.34
CA GLY A 26 -5.18 11.27 9.26
C GLY A 26 -3.86 12.02 9.48
N GLU A 27 -3.72 12.63 10.66
CA GLU A 27 -2.58 13.52 10.99
C GLU A 27 -1.21 12.82 10.92
N TRP A 28 -1.18 11.49 11.08
CA TRP A 28 0.04 10.69 11.17
C TRP A 28 0.33 9.86 9.91
N ILE A 29 -0.35 10.15 8.80
CA ILE A 29 -0.20 9.37 7.57
C ILE A 29 1.24 9.40 7.03
N ASP A 30 1.94 10.53 7.15
CA ASP A 30 3.35 10.65 6.74
C ASP A 30 4.26 9.73 7.58
N ASP A 31 4.08 9.70 8.90
CA ASP A 31 4.80 8.80 9.81
C ASP A 31 4.54 7.32 9.51
N GLU A 32 3.32 6.97 9.07
CA GLU A 32 2.97 5.61 8.66
C GLU A 32 3.75 5.20 7.40
N PHE A 33 3.76 6.04 6.36
CA PHE A 33 4.53 5.78 5.13
C PHE A 33 6.05 5.78 5.38
N ALA A 34 6.54 6.65 6.26
CA ALA A 34 7.92 6.59 6.74
C ALA A 34 8.22 5.26 7.44
N GLY A 35 7.27 4.74 8.22
CA GLY A 35 7.34 3.42 8.85
C GLY A 35 7.45 2.29 7.82
N ILE A 36 6.61 2.32 6.77
CA ILE A 36 6.63 1.34 5.67
C ILE A 36 7.99 1.34 4.96
N ALA A 37 8.50 2.52 4.59
CA ALA A 37 9.79 2.65 3.91
C ALA A 37 10.96 2.16 4.80
N ARG A 38 10.91 2.41 6.11
CA ARG A 38 11.93 1.95 7.07
C ARG A 38 11.97 0.43 7.23
N LEU A 39 10.87 -0.27 6.90
CA LEU A 39 10.81 -1.73 6.86
C LEU A 39 11.42 -2.30 5.57
N GLY A 40 11.91 -1.45 4.65
CA GLY A 40 12.57 -1.85 3.41
C GLY A 40 11.60 -2.13 2.27
N ILE A 41 10.33 -1.74 2.40
CA ILE A 41 9.36 -1.79 1.31
C ILE A 41 9.74 -0.74 0.27
N SER A 42 9.86 -1.16 -0.98
CA SER A 42 10.19 -0.30 -2.12
C SER A 42 9.02 -0.04 -3.06
N HIS A 43 7.93 -0.81 -2.94
CA HIS A 43 6.77 -0.72 -3.83
C HIS A 43 5.49 -1.10 -3.08
N ILE A 44 4.51 -0.19 -3.09
CA ILE A 44 3.16 -0.41 -2.57
C ILE A 44 2.21 -0.67 -3.75
N VAL A 45 1.43 -1.75 -3.64
CA VAL A 45 0.31 -2.04 -4.56
C VAL A 45 -0.98 -1.88 -3.77
N SER A 46 -1.79 -0.87 -4.10
CA SER A 46 -3.07 -0.60 -3.43
C SER A 46 -4.21 -1.24 -4.21
N LEU A 47 -5.04 -1.99 -3.50
CA LEU A 47 -6.23 -2.66 -4.06
C LEU A 47 -7.50 -1.83 -3.91
N LEU A 48 -7.40 -0.67 -3.26
CA LEU A 48 -8.53 0.21 -3.00
C LEU A 48 -9.04 0.85 -4.29
N GLU A 49 -10.35 0.97 -4.42
CA GLU A 49 -10.94 1.82 -5.44
C GLU A 49 -10.62 3.30 -5.15
N ALA A 50 -10.48 4.11 -6.19
CA ALA A 50 -10.15 5.53 -6.03
C ALA A 50 -11.17 6.29 -5.16
N GLN A 51 -12.44 5.87 -5.20
CA GLN A 51 -13.47 6.47 -4.36
C GLN A 51 -13.33 6.03 -2.90
N GLU A 52 -13.03 4.76 -2.65
CA GLU A 52 -12.78 4.24 -1.30
C GLU A 52 -11.57 4.91 -0.67
N SER A 53 -10.50 5.15 -1.42
CA SER A 53 -9.31 5.82 -0.91
C SER A 53 -9.63 7.25 -0.47
N ILE A 54 -10.42 8.00 -1.24
CA ILE A 54 -10.88 9.35 -0.84
C ILE A 54 -11.74 9.29 0.43
N GLU A 55 -12.68 8.34 0.51
CA GLU A 55 -13.59 8.22 1.65
C GLU A 55 -12.88 7.92 2.98
N ILE A 56 -11.72 7.26 2.91
CA ILE A 56 -10.92 6.89 4.08
C ILE A 56 -9.67 7.75 4.28
N GLY A 57 -9.48 8.82 3.51
CA GLY A 57 -8.37 9.77 3.66
C GLY A 57 -7.02 9.27 3.14
N LEU A 58 -7.05 8.44 2.11
CA LEU A 58 -5.92 7.80 1.43
C LEU A 58 -5.81 8.24 -0.04
N GLU A 59 -6.36 9.40 -0.40
CA GLU A 59 -6.24 9.96 -1.74
C GLU A 59 -4.79 10.32 -2.12
N ASP A 60 -3.97 10.61 -1.10
CA ASP A 60 -2.59 11.07 -1.24
C ASP A 60 -1.55 9.95 -1.17
N GLU A 61 -1.96 8.68 -1.09
CA GLU A 61 -1.04 7.53 -1.01
C GLU A 61 0.06 7.53 -2.10
N PRO A 62 -0.25 7.82 -3.39
CA PRO A 62 0.80 7.84 -4.41
C PRO A 62 1.88 8.89 -4.11
N ARG A 63 1.45 10.10 -3.71
CA ARG A 63 2.33 11.21 -3.39
C ARG A 63 3.19 10.91 -2.15
N LEU A 64 2.59 10.33 -1.12
CA LEU A 64 3.28 9.96 0.12
C LEU A 64 4.29 8.84 -0.11
N ALA A 65 3.92 7.81 -0.88
CA ALA A 65 4.84 6.74 -1.26
C ALA A 65 6.08 7.29 -1.98
N GLU A 66 5.87 8.14 -3.00
CA GLU A 66 6.96 8.75 -3.76
C GLU A 66 7.87 9.63 -2.89
N GLN A 67 7.30 10.39 -1.95
CA GLN A 67 8.08 11.22 -1.01
C GLN A 67 9.02 10.40 -0.13
N HIS A 68 8.65 9.17 0.21
CA HIS A 68 9.50 8.25 0.97
C HIS A 68 10.33 7.32 0.09
N GLY A 69 10.40 7.57 -1.22
CA GLY A 69 11.23 6.80 -2.16
C GLY A 69 10.66 5.44 -2.54
N MET A 70 9.36 5.23 -2.36
CA MET A 70 8.65 4.01 -2.75
C MET A 70 7.88 4.23 -4.05
N LEU A 71 7.77 3.17 -4.85
CA LEU A 71 6.84 3.12 -5.98
C LEU A 71 5.42 2.89 -5.49
N PHE A 72 4.44 3.39 -6.23
CA PHE A 72 3.02 3.13 -5.97
C PHE A 72 2.32 2.62 -7.22
N THR A 73 1.47 1.61 -7.08
CA THR A 73 0.61 1.11 -8.16
C THR A 73 -0.80 0.92 -7.62
N SER A 74 -1.77 1.58 -8.27
CA SER A 74 -3.19 1.34 -8.03
C SER A 74 -3.65 0.15 -8.88
N PHE A 75 -4.20 -0.87 -8.24
CA PHE A 75 -4.79 -2.05 -8.84
C PHE A 75 -6.17 -2.29 -8.21
N PRO A 76 -7.16 -1.43 -8.50
CA PRO A 76 -8.42 -1.41 -7.77
C PRO A 76 -9.20 -2.71 -7.98
N VAL A 77 -9.68 -3.29 -6.88
CA VAL A 77 -10.55 -4.47 -6.86
C VAL A 77 -11.81 -4.11 -6.08
N ALA A 78 -12.97 -4.17 -6.73
CA ALA A 78 -14.22 -3.83 -6.08
C ALA A 78 -14.51 -4.74 -4.87
N ASP A 79 -15.17 -4.20 -3.83
CA ASP A 79 -15.45 -4.96 -2.62
C ASP A 79 -16.19 -6.26 -2.95
N ARG A 80 -15.72 -7.36 -2.35
CA ARG A 80 -16.22 -8.74 -2.55
C ARG A 80 -16.20 -9.23 -4.00
N CYS A 81 -15.46 -8.56 -4.88
CA CYS A 81 -15.30 -8.97 -6.27
C CYS A 81 -13.91 -9.57 -6.54
N LEU A 82 -13.72 -10.04 -7.76
CA LEU A 82 -12.43 -10.50 -8.27
C LEU A 82 -11.83 -9.41 -9.18
N PRO A 83 -10.50 -9.38 -9.35
CA PRO A 83 -9.86 -8.59 -10.38
C PRO A 83 -10.48 -8.86 -11.76
N ALA A 84 -10.53 -7.84 -12.62
CA ALA A 84 -11.16 -7.93 -13.93
C ALA A 84 -10.47 -8.93 -14.89
N SER A 85 -9.23 -9.35 -14.60
CA SER A 85 -8.53 -10.40 -15.34
C SER A 85 -7.79 -11.33 -14.39
N VAL A 86 -7.70 -12.61 -14.78
CA VAL A 86 -6.90 -13.67 -14.14
C VAL A 86 -5.53 -13.84 -14.80
N GLU A 87 -5.24 -13.09 -15.87
CA GLU A 87 -3.99 -13.23 -16.62
C GLU A 87 -2.89 -12.33 -16.05
N ALA A 88 -1.73 -12.96 -15.81
CA ALA A 88 -0.47 -12.36 -15.37
C ALA A 88 0.52 -12.30 -16.53
#